data_AF-A0A2G9P308-F1
#
_entry.id   AF-A0A2G9P308-F1
#
_cell.length_a   1.000
_cell.length_b   1.000
_cell.length_c   1.000
_cell.angle_alpha   90.00
_cell.angle_beta   90.00
_cell.angle_gamma   90.00
#
_symmetry.space_group_name_H-M   'P 1'
#
loop_
_entity.id
_entity.type
_entity.pdbx_description
1 polymer ?
#
loop_
_entity_poly.entity_id
_entity_poly.type
_entity_poly.pdbx_seq_one_letter_code
_entity_poly.pdbx_strand_id
1 'polypeptide(L)' 'MKHRAMTLLEAHIHLKKCRPFIEPNIGFWGQLIGYEQELYGENTVHLITSPIGIIPSVSKERTKNMIPL' A
#
# COMPACT_ATOMS: atom_id res chain seq x y z
N MET A 1 -6.48 -0.05 -10.48
CA MET A 1 -6.35 -1.46 -10.90
C MET A 1 -7.31 -1.79 -12.02
N LYS A 2 -8.42 -2.52 -11.79
CA LYS A 2 -9.34 -3.07 -12.81
C LYS A 2 -9.53 -2.24 -14.10
N HIS A 3 -9.96 -0.98 -13.98
CA HIS A 3 -10.39 -0.18 -15.15
C HIS A 3 -9.28 0.62 -15.85
N ARG A 4 -8.08 0.68 -15.26
CA ARG A 4 -6.96 1.45 -15.80
C ARG A 4 -5.69 0.61 -15.99
N ALA A 5 -5.80 -0.71 -15.85
CA ALA A 5 -4.68 -1.65 -15.95
C ALA A 5 -3.45 -1.22 -15.12
N MET A 6 -3.69 -0.68 -13.93
CA MET A 6 -2.64 -0.27 -13.00
C MET A 6 -2.45 -1.33 -11.92
N THR A 7 -1.22 -1.60 -11.54
CA THR A 7 -0.89 -2.26 -10.28
C THR A 7 -1.41 -1.47 -9.07
N LEU A 8 -1.46 -2.10 -7.90
CA LEU A 8 -1.80 -1.45 -6.64
C LEU A 8 -0.84 -0.31 -6.32
N LEU A 9 0.46 -0.52 -6.54
CA LEU A 9 1.49 0.50 -6.37
C LEU A 9 1.25 1.71 -7.27
N GLU A 10 1.01 1.50 -8.57
CA GLU A 10 0.73 2.59 -9.52
C GLU A 10 -0.55 3.34 -9.17
N ALA A 11 -1.62 2.61 -8.82
CA ALA A 11 -2.87 3.21 -8.39
C ALA A 11 -2.71 4.06 -7.12
N HIS A 12 -1.93 3.58 -6.15
CA HIS A 12 -1.62 4.33 -4.93
C HIS A 12 -0.80 5.59 -5.23
N ILE A 13 0.25 5.49 -6.06
CA ILE A 13 1.05 6.66 -6.48
C ILE A 13 0.18 7.69 -7.20
N HIS A 14 -0.70 7.24 -8.09
CA HIS A 14 -1.63 8.10 -8.81
C HIS A 14 -2.57 8.84 -7.84
N LEU A 15 -3.24 8.12 -6.93
CA LEU A 15 -4.14 8.73 -5.96
C LEU A 15 -3.42 9.66 -4.99
N LYS A 16 -2.19 9.34 -4.58
CA LYS A 16 -1.39 10.19 -3.68
C LYS A 16 -1.01 11.52 -4.31
N LYS A 17 -0.80 11.57 -5.63
CA LYS A 17 -0.62 12.84 -6.37
C LYS A 17 -1.88 13.72 -6.31
N CYS A 18 -3.06 13.10 -6.40
CA CYS A 18 -4.34 13.81 -6.33
C CYS A 18 -4.77 14.17 -4.90
N ARG A 19 -4.39 13.34 -3.91
CA ARG A 19 -4.72 13.50 -2.49
C ARG A 19 -3.53 13.05 -1.63
N PRO A 20 -2.62 13.96 -1.24
CA PRO A 20 -1.35 13.61 -0.59
C PRO A 20 -1.46 12.84 0.73
N PHE A 21 -2.58 12.99 1.44
CA PHE A 21 -2.85 12.39 2.74
C PHE A 21 -3.72 11.12 2.66
N ILE A 22 -3.74 10.42 1.52
CA ILE A 22 -4.38 9.10 1.49
C ILE A 22 -3.62 8.11 2.38
N GLU A 23 -4.34 7.46 3.27
CA GLU A 23 -3.79 6.43 4.14
C GLU A 23 -4.89 5.43 4.47
N PRO A 24 -5.04 4.38 3.64
CA PRO A 24 -5.99 3.33 3.95
C PRO A 24 -5.59 2.60 5.25
N ASN A 25 -6.59 2.08 5.95
CA ASN A 25 -6.33 1.24 7.13
C ASN A 25 -5.68 -0.10 6.71
N ILE A 26 -5.02 -0.76 7.66
CA ILE A 26 -4.26 -1.97 7.39
C ILE A 26 -5.11 -3.13 6.84
N GLY A 27 -6.36 -3.26 7.29
CA GLY A 27 -7.30 -4.26 6.78
C GLY A 27 -7.67 -4.01 5.32
N PHE A 28 -7.91 -2.74 4.97
CA PHE A 28 -8.18 -2.35 3.59
C PHE A 28 -6.97 -2.56 2.68
N TRP A 29 -5.75 -2.33 3.18
CA TRP A 29 -4.53 -2.70 2.45
C TRP A 29 -4.48 -4.19 2.16
N GLY A 30 -4.77 -5.05 3.15
CA GLY A 30 -4.86 -6.50 2.94
C GLY A 30 -5.87 -6.88 1.86
N GLN A 31 -7.05 -6.26 1.88
CA GLN A 31 -8.07 -6.48 0.84
C GLN A 31 -7.61 -6.03 -0.55
N LEU A 32 -6.94 -4.87 -0.66
CA LEU A 32 -6.42 -4.38 -1.94
C LEU A 32 -5.30 -5.26 -2.49
N ILE A 33 -4.44 -5.81 -1.62
CA ILE A 33 -3.38 -6.75 -2.00
C ILE A 33 -4.00 -8.06 -2.53
N GLY A 34 -4.97 -8.63 -1.80
CA GLY A 34 -5.71 -9.81 -2.28
C GLY A 34 -6.38 -9.55 -3.63
N TYR A 35 -6.96 -8.37 -3.80
CA TYR A 35 -7.59 -7.99 -5.05
C TYR A 35 -6.61 -7.79 -6.22
N GLU A 36 -5.40 -7.28 -5.97
CA GLU A 36 -4.35 -7.22 -6.98
C GLU A 36 -3.91 -8.62 -7.42
N GLN A 37 -3.75 -9.54 -6.47
CA GLN A 37 -3.41 -10.94 -6.73
C GLN A 37 -4.48 -11.63 -7.59
N GLU A 38 -5.77 -11.38 -7.32
CA GLU A 38 -6.87 -11.89 -8.14
C GLU A 38 -6.88 -11.31 -9.56
N LEU A 39 -6.50 -10.04 -9.72
CA LEU A 39 -6.50 -9.35 -11.02
C LEU A 39 -5.29 -9.71 -11.89
N TYR A 40 -4.11 -9.82 -11.30
CA TYR A 40 -2.84 -9.87 -12.04
C TYR A 40 -1.95 -11.07 -11.70
N GLY A 41 -2.30 -11.87 -10.69
CA GLY A 41 -1.53 -13.04 -10.27
C GLY A 41 -0.25 -12.73 -9.48
N GLU A 42 0.03 -11.45 -9.24
CA GLU A 42 1.18 -10.98 -8.46
C GLU A 42 0.84 -9.72 -7.66
N ASN A 43 1.65 -9.44 -6.64
CA ASN A 43 1.50 -8.27 -5.78
C ASN A 43 2.66 -7.29 -5.90
N THR A 44 2.34 -6.01 -6.03
CA THR A 44 3.32 -4.91 -6.02
C THR A 44 3.44 -4.20 -4.68
N VAL A 45 2.47 -4.42 -3.79
CA VAL A 45 2.49 -3.93 -2.40
C VAL A 45 2.35 -5.11 -1.45
N HIS A 46 3.23 -5.16 -0.46
CA HIS A 46 3.23 -6.18 0.59
C HIS A 46 3.01 -5.55 1.96
N LEU A 47 2.47 -6.30 2.91
CA LEU A 47 2.50 -5.94 4.33
C LEU A 47 3.84 -6.36 4.92
N ILE A 48 4.51 -5.44 5.60
CA ILE A 48 5.84 -5.64 6.18
C ILE A 48 5.86 -5.22 7.65
N THR A 49 6.71 -5.86 8.44
CA THR A 49 6.96 -5.47 9.83
C THR A 49 7.88 -4.25 9.87
N SER A 50 7.54 -3.28 10.73
CA SER A 50 8.34 -2.10 11.03
C SER A 50 8.39 -1.85 12.54
N PRO A 51 9.27 -0.95 13.04
CA PRO A 51 9.31 -0.61 14.47
C PRO A 51 7.98 -0.10 15.03
N ILE A 52 7.10 0.44 14.19
CA ILE A 52 5.79 0.98 14.59
C ILE A 52 4.61 0.02 14.30
N GLY A 53 4.90 -1.24 13.96
CA GLY A 53 3.91 -2.26 13.64
C GLY A 53 3.89 -2.68 12.16
N ILE A 54 2.83 -3.38 11.76
CA ILE A 54 2.64 -3.87 10.39
C ILE A 54 2.16 -2.72 9.51
N ILE A 55 2.89 -2.47 8.42
CA ILE A 55 2.62 -1.37 7.49
C ILE A 55 2.64 -1.88 6.04
N PRO A 56 1.99 -1.20 5.10
CA PRO A 56 2.22 -1.47 3.69
C PRO A 56 3.64 -1.03 3.30
N SER A 57 4.30 -1.82 2.46
CA SER A 57 5.66 -1.59 1.95
C SER A 57 5.86 -0.21 1.31
N VAL A 58 4.80 0.37 0.73
CA VAL A 58 4.81 1.76 0.18
C VAL A 58 5.02 2.85 1.24
N SER A 59 4.81 2.54 2.51
CA SER A 59 5.01 3.46 3.64
C SER A 59 6.40 3.36 4.27
N LYS A 60 7.23 2.39 3.86
CA LYS A 60 8.52 2.07 4.49
C LYS A 60 9.44 3.27 4.68
N GLU A 61 9.60 4.10 3.65
CA GLU A 61 10.49 5.27 3.72
C GLU A 61 9.97 6.34 4.70
N ARG A 62 8.65 6.48 4.83
CA ARG A 62 8.05 7.43 5.80
C ARG A 62 8.30 6.96 7.24
N THR A 63 8.24 5.65 7.47
CA THR A 63 8.29 5.07 8.81
C THR A 63 9.71 4.73 9.26
N LYS A 64 10.71 4.83 8.39
CA LYS A 64 12.10 4.40 8.64
C LYS A 64 12.72 5.00 9.91
N ASN A 65 12.35 6.25 10.24
CA ASN A 65 12.88 6.99 11.37
C ASN A 65 11.88 7.15 12.52
N MET A 66 10.71 6.50 12.43
CA MET A 66 9.71 6.56 13.50
C MET A 66 10.07 5.57 14.59
N ILE A 67 10.16 6.07 15.82
CA ILE A 67 10.40 5.27 17.02
C ILE A 67 9.03 5.06 17.69
N PRO A 68 8.62 3.81 18.00
CA PRO A 68 7.42 3.60 18.80
C PRO A 68 7.58 4.30 20.16
N LEU A 69 6.51 4.96 20.61
CA LEU A 69 6.40 5.58 21.94
C LEU A 69 6.36 4.53 23.04
#